data_AF-A0A1Q7VS39-F1
#
_entry.id   AF-A0A1Q7VS39-F1
#
_cell.length_a   1.000
_cell.length_b   1.000
_cell.length_c   1.000
_cell.angle_alpha   90.00
_cell.angle_beta   90.00
_cell.angle_gamma   90.00
#
_symmetry.space_group_name_H-M   'P 1'
#
loop_
_entity.id
_entity.type
_entity.pdbx_description
1 polymer ?
#
loop_
_entity_poly.entity_id
_entity_poly.type
_entity_poly.pdbx_seq_one_letter_code
_entity_poly.pdbx_strand_id
1 'polypeptide(L)'
;MKRIDVMYYPTPAEAAFGYVQIKSQAPENIEHVDGLGTDTWGWFFDPTSYDLLVLAGNITMEVILMLSKPAPIGPKVRAAAITIATTLLPKLRVG
;
A
#
# COMPACT_ATOMS: atom_id res chain seq x y z
N MET A 1 -6.48 3.42 -13.84
CA MET A 1 -5.13 2.84 -13.90
C MET A 1 -4.84 2.13 -12.59
N LYS A 2 -4.04 1.06 -12.63
CA LYS A 2 -3.58 0.34 -11.44
C LYS A 2 -2.07 0.16 -11.56
N ARG A 3 -1.32 0.51 -10.51
CA ARG A 3 0.10 0.23 -10.34
C ARG A 3 0.28 -0.58 -9.06
N ILE A 4 1.12 -1.60 -9.11
CA ILE A 4 1.54 -2.33 -7.92
C ILE A 4 3.05 -2.40 -8.00
N ASP A 5 3.72 -1.82 -7.00
CA ASP A 5 5.16 -1.91 -6.85
C ASP A 5 5.47 -2.83 -5.69
N VAL A 6 6.35 -3.80 -5.92
CA VAL A 6 6.81 -4.74 -4.90
C VAL A 6 8.32 -4.65 -4.82
N MET A 7 8.82 -4.28 -3.65
CA MET A 7 10.24 -4.15 -3.37
C MET A 7 10.65 -5.25 -2.40
N TYR A 8 11.63 -6.06 -2.81
CA TYR A 8 12.24 -7.10 -1.99
C TYR A 8 13.56 -6.59 -1.43
N TYR A 9 13.75 -6.77 -0.13
CA TYR A 9 14.96 -6.39 0.56
C TYR A 9 15.68 -7.63 1.12
N PRO A 10 17.01 -7.59 1.24
CA PRO A 10 17.79 -8.61 1.93
C PRO A 10 17.32 -8.87 3.37
N THR A 11 16.90 -7.82 4.09
CA THR A 11 16.51 -7.92 5.50
C THR A 11 15.20 -7.18 5.80
N PRO A 12 14.46 -7.58 6.86
CA PRO A 12 13.30 -6.82 7.33
C PRO A 12 13.63 -5.38 7.76
N ALA A 13 14.84 -5.13 8.26
CA ALA A 13 15.28 -3.80 8.66
C ALA A 13 15.43 -2.85 7.46
N GLU A 14 15.99 -3.35 6.35
CA GLU A 14 16.08 -2.58 5.10
C GLU A 14 14.71 -2.32 4.49
N ALA A 15 13.80 -3.31 4.54
CA ALA A 15 12.41 -3.10 4.11
C ALA A 15 11.72 -2.01 4.95
N ALA A 16 11.89 -2.04 6.27
CA ALA A 16 11.37 -1.02 7.16
C ALA A 16 11.94 0.37 6.85
N PHE A 17 13.23 0.47 6.50
CA PHE A 17 13.84 1.73 6.09
C PHE A 17 13.22 2.28 4.80
N GLY A 18 13.14 1.47 3.74
CA GLY A 18 12.51 1.88 2.48
C GLY A 18 11.03 2.22 2.65
N TYR A 19 10.32 1.45 3.48
CA TYR A 19 8.93 1.72 3.85
C TYR A 19 8.77 3.10 4.51
N VAL A 20 9.60 3.44 5.50
CA VAL A 20 9.54 4.75 6.17
C VAL A 20 9.83 5.89 5.19
N GLN A 21 10.75 5.70 4.24
CA GLN A 21 11.03 6.70 3.21
C GLN A 21 9.82 6.97 2.32
N ILE A 22 9.08 5.94 1.88
CA ILE A 22 7.86 6.13 1.08
C ILE A 22 6.76 6.76 1.93
N LYS A 23 6.53 6.22 3.15
CA LYS A 23 5.54 6.75 4.09
C LYS A 23 5.76 8.23 4.42
N SER A 24 7.01 8.71 4.42
CA SER A 24 7.34 10.12 4.67
C SER A 24 6.81 11.09 3.60
N GLN A 25 6.42 10.57 2.43
CA GLN A 25 5.83 11.35 1.34
C GLN A 25 4.30 11.42 1.43
N ALA A 26 3.71 10.70 2.37
CA ALA A 26 2.27 10.62 2.54
C ALA A 26 1.70 11.92 3.16
N PRO A 27 0.45 12.29 2.86
CA PRO A 27 -0.19 13.47 3.42
C PRO A 27 -0.46 13.31 4.92
N GLU A 28 -0.79 14.40 5.61
CA GLU A 28 -1.02 14.37 7.07
C GLU A 28 -2.19 13.47 7.50
N ASN A 29 -3.19 13.28 6.63
CA ASN A 29 -4.42 12.54 6.92
C ASN A 29 -4.39 11.08 6.44
N ILE A 30 -3.26 10.39 6.63
CA ILE A 30 -3.15 8.96 6.35
C ILE A 30 -3.91 8.11 7.38
N GLU A 31 -4.42 6.97 6.94
CA GLU A 31 -5.12 6.01 7.79
C GLU A 31 -4.30 4.74 7.98
N HIS A 32 -4.32 4.20 9.19
CA HIS A 32 -3.77 2.87 9.46
C HIS A 32 -4.74 1.80 8.97
N VAL A 33 -4.20 0.70 8.43
CA VAL A 33 -4.99 -0.43 7.92
C VAL A 33 -4.49 -1.72 8.56
N ASP A 34 -5.34 -2.36 9.36
CA ASP A 34 -4.96 -3.59 10.05
C ASP A 34 -4.95 -4.83 9.15
N GLY A 35 -4.13 -5.82 9.52
CA GLY A 35 -4.26 -7.21 9.04
C GLY A 35 -3.60 -7.56 7.70
N LEU A 36 -2.89 -6.64 7.04
CA LEU A 36 -2.22 -6.90 5.76
C LEU A 36 -0.71 -7.18 5.91
N GLY A 37 -0.05 -6.62 6.92
CA GLY A 37 1.39 -6.70 7.12
C GLY A 37 1.78 -6.45 8.57
N THR A 38 3.07 -6.16 8.77
CA THR A 38 3.59 -5.69 10.06
C THR A 38 3.19 -4.24 10.31
N ASP A 39 3.18 -3.41 9.26
CA ASP A 39 2.61 -2.06 9.28
C ASP A 39 1.95 -1.76 7.93
N THR A 40 0.83 -1.07 7.92
CA THR A 40 0.14 -0.72 6.67
C THR A 40 -0.62 0.57 6.82
N TRP A 41 -0.45 1.46 5.85
CA TRP A 41 -1.10 2.76 5.82
C TRP A 41 -1.65 3.02 4.43
N GLY A 42 -2.78 3.72 4.35
CA GLY A 42 -3.37 4.14 3.10
C GLY A 42 -3.80 5.59 3.14
N TRP A 43 -3.90 6.20 1.96
CA TRP A 43 -4.35 7.59 1.83
C TRP A 43 -4.89 7.87 0.44
N PHE A 44 -5.72 8.91 0.36
CA PHE A 44 -6.11 9.49 -0.92
C PHE A 44 -5.16 10.63 -1.26
N PHE A 45 -4.45 10.53 -2.38
CA PHE A 45 -3.58 11.63 -2.85
C PHE A 45 -4.43 12.75 -3.47
N ASP A 46 -5.51 12.37 -4.15
CA ASP A 46 -6.51 13.27 -4.69
C ASP A 46 -7.88 12.55 -4.74
N PRO A 47 -8.98 13.24 -5.14
CA PRO A 47 -10.28 12.60 -5.32
C PRO A 47 -10.33 11.58 -6.47
N THR A 48 -9.21 11.25 -7.11
CA THR A 48 -9.07 10.25 -8.18
C THR A 48 -8.15 9.08 -7.84
N SER A 49 -7.43 9.10 -6.71
CA SER A 49 -6.36 8.15 -6.43
C SER A 49 -6.31 7.70 -4.96
N TYR A 50 -6.04 6.41 -4.76
CA TYR A 50 -5.76 5.82 -3.45
C TYR A 50 -4.44 5.07 -3.51
N ASP A 51 -3.64 5.26 -2.48
CA ASP A 51 -2.39 4.55 -2.24
C ASP A 51 -2.51 3.70 -0.98
N LEU A 52 -1.91 2.52 -1.01
CA LEU A 52 -1.83 1.59 0.10
C LEU A 52 -0.40 1.05 0.18
N LEU A 53 0.29 1.43 1.25
CA LEU A 53 1.66 1.05 1.51
C LEU A 53 1.71 0.00 2.63
N VAL A 54 2.24 -1.17 2.31
CA VAL A 54 2.35 -2.33 3.21
C VAL A 54 3.83 -2.65 3.48
N LEU A 55 4.18 -2.78 4.75
CA LEU A 55 5.41 -3.44 5.20
C LEU A 55 5.09 -4.87 5.64
N ALA A 56 5.79 -5.86 5.09
CA ALA A 56 5.55 -7.27 5.38
C ALA A 56 6.85 -8.08 5.35
N GLY A 57 7.48 -8.29 6.51
CA GLY A 57 8.77 -8.97 6.58
C GLY A 57 9.85 -8.16 5.88
N ASN A 58 10.50 -8.75 4.88
CA ASN A 58 11.50 -8.10 4.03
C ASN A 58 10.91 -7.51 2.72
N ILE A 59 9.59 -7.30 2.67
CA ILE A 59 8.88 -6.77 1.51
C ILE A 59 8.24 -5.45 1.87
N THR A 60 8.40 -4.45 1.00
CA THR A 60 7.56 -3.26 0.94
C THR A 60 6.72 -3.32 -0.33
N MET A 61 5.42 -3.10 -0.21
CA MET A 61 4.49 -3.11 -1.35
C MET A 61 3.64 -1.85 -1.37
N GLU A 62 3.52 -1.23 -2.54
CA GLU A 62 2.68 -0.08 -2.79
C GLU A 62 1.59 -0.46 -3.80
N VAL A 63 0.32 -0.20 -3.48
CA VAL A 63 -0.82 -0.45 -4.37
C VAL A 63 -1.50 0.87 -4.67
N ILE A 64 -1.26 1.40 -5.86
CA ILE A 64 -1.86 2.65 -6.32
C ILE A 64 -3.00 2.36 -7.29
N LEU A 65 -4.20 2.82 -6.91
CA LEU A 65 -5.39 2.77 -7.74
C LEU A 65 -5.80 4.18 -8.14
N MET A 66 -5.90 4.43 -9.45
CA MET A 66 -6.36 5.69 -10.02
C MET A 66 -7.62 5.48 -10.85
N LEU A 67 -8.65 6.27 -10.62
CA LEU A 67 -9.85 6.32 -11.45
C LEU A 67 -9.66 7.30 -12.60
N SER A 68 -10.25 6.97 -13.75
CA SER A 68 -10.25 7.82 -14.95
C SER A 68 -11.22 9.01 -14.86
N LYS A 69 -12.10 9.05 -13.86
CA LYS A 69 -13.00 10.17 -13.56
C LYS A 69 -13.14 10.32 -12.04
N PRO A 70 -13.26 11.54 -11.52
CA PRO A 70 -13.58 11.77 -10.11
C PRO A 70 -14.99 11.23 -9.83
N ALA A 71 -15.03 10.04 -9.23
CA ALA A 71 -16.20 9.50 -8.56
C ALA A 71 -16.00 9.70 -7.04
N PRO A 72 -17.01 9.57 -6.19
CA PRO A 72 -16.76 9.47 -4.75
C PRO A 72 -15.96 8.18 -4.50
N ILE A 73 -14.64 8.32 -4.43
CA ILE A 73 -13.68 7.20 -4.42
C ILE A 73 -13.75 6.39 -3.14
N GLY A 74 -14.22 7.02 -2.06
CA GLY A 74 -14.04 6.62 -0.67
C GLY A 74 -13.94 5.10 -0.42
N PRO A 75 -14.99 4.41 0.06
CA PRO A 75 -14.77 3.07 0.62
C PRO A 75 -14.43 1.98 -0.40
N LYS A 76 -14.89 2.11 -1.66
CA LYS A 76 -14.79 1.02 -2.66
C LYS A 76 -13.38 0.86 -3.22
N VAL A 77 -12.69 1.97 -3.51
CA VAL A 77 -11.32 1.91 -4.05
C VAL A 77 -10.34 1.47 -2.97
N ARG A 78 -10.52 1.98 -1.74
CA ARG A 78 -9.83 1.46 -0.54
C ARG A 78 -9.99 -0.05 -0.40
N ALA A 79 -11.24 -0.54 -0.41
CA ALA A 79 -11.52 -1.98 -0.29
C ALA A 79 -10.87 -2.79 -1.44
N ALA A 80 -10.83 -2.26 -2.66
CA ALA A 80 -10.18 -2.91 -3.78
C ALA A 80 -8.65 -2.98 -3.60
N ALA A 81 -8.00 -1.92 -3.13
CA ALA A 81 -6.56 -1.90 -2.86
C ALA A 81 -6.21 -2.91 -1.76
N ILE A 82 -6.99 -2.93 -0.67
CA ILE A 82 -6.87 -3.91 0.42
C ILE A 82 -7.02 -5.33 -0.13
N THR A 83 -8.06 -5.59 -0.93
CA THR A 83 -8.31 -6.92 -1.53
C THR A 83 -7.13 -7.38 -2.40
N ILE A 84 -6.56 -6.47 -3.20
CA ILE A 84 -5.37 -6.75 -4.00
C ILE A 84 -4.20 -7.13 -3.10
N ALA A 85 -3.93 -6.35 -2.05
CA ALA A 85 -2.86 -6.61 -1.10
C ALA A 85 -3.04 -7.95 -0.38
N THR A 86 -4.23 -8.22 0.16
CA THR A 86 -4.57 -9.50 0.82
C THR A 86 -4.33 -10.69 -0.11
N THR A 87 -4.62 -10.54 -1.40
CA THR A 87 -4.48 -11.63 -2.38
C THR A 87 -3.04 -11.87 -2.80
N LEU A 88 -2.22 -10.81 -2.89
CA LEU A 88 -0.86 -10.88 -3.40
C LEU A 88 0.17 -11.19 -2.33
N LEU A 89 0.08 -10.56 -1.15
CA LEU A 89 1.09 -10.67 -0.11
C LEU A 89 1.41 -12.12 0.29
N PRO A 90 0.44 -13.04 0.47
CA PRO A 90 0.75 -14.43 0.80
C PRO A 90 1.54 -15.16 -0.29
N LYS A 91 1.39 -14.75 -1.56
CA LYS A 91 2.11 -15.35 -2.71
C LYS A 91 3.52 -14.77 -2.85
N LEU A 92 3.72 -13.55 -2.38
CA LEU A 92 5.00 -12.82 -2.46
C LEU A 92 5.93 -13.15 -1.29
N ARG A 93 5.36 -13.51 -0.14
CA ARG A 93 6.08 -14.10 1.01
C ARG A 93 6.48 -15.53 0.67
N VAL A 94 7.42 -15.69 -0.25
CA VAL A 94 8.05 -16.99 -0.48
C VAL A 94 8.96 -17.23 0.73
N GLY A 95 8.56 -18.17 1.59
CA GLY A 95 9.45 -18.83 2.53
C GLY A 95 10.24 -19.93 1.83
#